data_AF-A0A1D1WAW1-F1
#
_entry.id   AF-A0A1D1WAW1-F1
#
_cell.length_a   1.000
_cell.length_b   1.000
_cell.length_c   1.000
_cell.angle_alpha   90.00
_cell.angle_beta   90.00
_cell.angle_gamma   90.00
#
_symmetry.space_group_name_H-M   'P 1'
#
loop_
_entity.id
_entity.type
_entity.pdbx_description
1 polymer ?
#
loop_
_entity_poly.entity_id
_entity_poly.type
_entity_poly.pdbx_seq_one_letter_code
_entity_poly.pdbx_strand_id
1 'polypeptide(L)'
;MLMMTAQVTTEILCSDQRHLLWDGAAVARKFYNRTFQLRTGNFEFDRFGAVYGRDYLLQQFGQSGQLTLLQYIPAEPFQMGEVRSVEWPGPLWPVPNRPVCGYDGQDRVCWASSVQYIETAVASAATLLVIFPLMALVLLRLIREHSDKLPWWLISGNSPQMCSGKRILSCFGSARVLRSRHAIAE
;
A
#
# COMPACT_ATOMS: atom_id res chain seq x y z
N MET A 1 -17.15 -12.91 -37.62
CA MET A 1 -18.53 -13.08 -37.11
C MET A 1 -19.60 -13.11 -38.20
N LEU A 2 -19.52 -12.29 -39.25
CA LEU A 2 -20.56 -12.19 -40.29
C LEU A 2 -20.98 -13.53 -40.96
N MET A 3 -20.04 -14.46 -41.16
CA MET A 3 -20.33 -15.79 -41.72
C MET A 3 -21.24 -16.63 -40.81
N MET A 4 -20.97 -16.63 -39.50
CA MET A 4 -21.76 -17.40 -38.53
C MET A 4 -23.17 -16.81 -38.39
N THR A 5 -23.29 -15.48 -38.40
CA THR A 5 -24.59 -14.81 -38.37
C THR A 5 -25.41 -15.08 -39.61
N ALA A 6 -24.79 -15.08 -40.79
CA ALA A 6 -25.48 -15.44 -42.04
C ALA A 6 -26.01 -16.87 -41.99
N GLN A 7 -25.22 -17.83 -41.50
CA GLN A 7 -25.67 -19.21 -41.37
C GLN A 7 -26.87 -19.34 -40.42
N VAL A 8 -26.80 -18.73 -39.23
CA VAL A 8 -27.89 -18.79 -38.26
C VAL A 8 -29.15 -18.10 -38.78
N THR A 9 -29.04 -16.94 -39.45
CA THR A 9 -30.22 -16.27 -40.00
C THR A 9 -30.85 -17.05 -41.15
N THR A 10 -30.06 -17.67 -42.02
CA THR A 10 -30.58 -18.56 -43.07
C THR A 10 -31.34 -19.74 -42.48
N GLU A 11 -30.84 -20.36 -41.42
CA GLU A 11 -31.53 -21.46 -40.73
C GLU A 11 -32.87 -21.02 -40.11
N ILE A 12 -32.91 -19.85 -39.49
CA ILE A 12 -34.15 -19.28 -38.94
C ILE A 12 -35.18 -19.02 -40.06
N LEU A 13 -34.72 -18.49 -41.20
CA LEU A 13 -35.58 -18.23 -42.36
C LEU A 13 -36.08 -19.54 -42.99
N CYS A 14 -35.23 -20.55 -43.16
CA CYS A 14 -35.60 -21.85 -43.72
C CYS A 14 -36.52 -22.66 -42.81
N SER A 15 -36.43 -22.47 -41.49
CA SER A 15 -37.32 -23.11 -40.51
C SER A 15 -38.65 -22.36 -40.31
N ASP A 16 -38.90 -21.30 -41.07
CA ASP A 16 -40.03 -20.36 -40.94
C ASP A 16 -40.18 -19.74 -39.52
N GLN A 17 -39.07 -19.63 -38.79
CA GLN A 17 -39.03 -19.08 -37.44
C GLN A 17 -38.76 -17.56 -37.45
N ARG A 18 -39.31 -16.83 -38.43
CA ARG A 18 -38.99 -15.40 -38.65
C ARG A 18 -39.30 -14.52 -37.45
N HIS A 19 -40.26 -14.92 -36.62
CA HIS A 19 -40.59 -14.24 -35.37
C HIS A 19 -39.40 -14.18 -34.40
N LEU A 20 -38.47 -15.14 -34.45
CA LEU A 20 -37.27 -15.15 -33.61
C LEU A 20 -36.28 -14.06 -33.99
N LEU A 21 -36.30 -13.54 -35.22
CA LEU A 21 -35.39 -12.46 -35.65
C LEU A 21 -35.62 -11.14 -34.89
N TRP A 22 -36.81 -10.97 -34.31
CA TRP A 22 -37.16 -9.82 -33.47
C TRP A 22 -36.74 -10.00 -32.01
N ASP A 23 -36.35 -11.22 -31.61
CA ASP A 23 -35.87 -11.55 -30.28
C ASP A 23 -34.36 -11.88 -30.33
N GLY A 24 -33.54 -10.90 -29.97
CA GLY A 24 -32.08 -11.05 -29.96
C GLY A 24 -31.59 -12.17 -29.04
N ALA A 25 -32.30 -12.47 -27.94
CA ALA A 25 -31.94 -13.56 -27.05
C ALA A 25 -32.24 -14.92 -27.69
N ALA A 26 -33.35 -15.03 -28.42
CA ALA A 26 -33.66 -16.24 -29.18
C ALA A 26 -32.66 -16.48 -30.31
N VAL A 27 -32.24 -15.43 -31.02
CA VAL A 27 -31.18 -15.53 -32.03
C VAL A 27 -29.85 -15.94 -31.38
N ALA A 28 -29.46 -15.33 -30.25
CA ALA A 28 -28.24 -15.67 -29.53
C ALA A 28 -28.20 -17.14 -29.09
N ARG A 29 -29.31 -17.68 -28.60
CA ARG A 29 -29.42 -19.11 -28.21
C ARG A 29 -29.15 -20.07 -29.36
N LYS A 30 -29.35 -19.68 -30.63
CA LYS A 30 -29.00 -20.51 -31.80
C LYS A 30 -27.49 -20.67 -32.01
N PHE A 31 -26.68 -19.86 -31.33
CA PHE A 31 -25.22 -19.99 -31.34
C PHE A 31 -24.68 -20.88 -30.23
N TYR A 32 -25.45 -21.13 -29.16
CA TYR A 32 -24.93 -21.81 -27.97
C TYR A 32 -24.77 -23.30 -28.21
N ASN A 33 -23.76 -23.90 -27.56
CA ASN A 33 -23.42 -25.32 -27.65
C ASN A 33 -23.28 -25.80 -29.10
N ARG A 34 -22.55 -25.02 -29.93
CA ARG A 34 -22.46 -25.25 -31.37
C ARG A 34 -21.08 -24.92 -31.90
N THR A 35 -20.62 -25.73 -32.84
CA THR A 35 -19.41 -25.49 -33.61
C THR A 35 -19.74 -24.97 -35.01
N PHE A 36 -19.12 -23.85 -35.39
CA PHE A 36 -19.20 -23.29 -36.74
C PHE A 36 -17.93 -23.60 -37.54
N GLN A 37 -18.07 -23.98 -38.80
CA GLN A 37 -16.92 -24.24 -39.68
C GLN A 37 -16.57 -22.96 -40.44
N LEU A 38 -15.45 -22.31 -40.10
CA LEU A 38 -14.97 -21.12 -40.78
C LEU A 38 -13.69 -21.42 -41.56
N ARG A 39 -13.34 -20.53 -42.50
CA ARG A 39 -12.06 -20.60 -43.23
C ARG A 39 -10.83 -20.55 -42.31
N THR A 40 -10.98 -19.94 -41.13
CA THR A 40 -9.93 -19.83 -40.10
C THR A 40 -9.92 -21.01 -39.13
N GLY A 41 -10.78 -22.01 -39.32
CA GLY A 41 -10.92 -23.18 -38.44
C GLY A 41 -12.24 -23.23 -37.67
N ASN A 42 -12.30 -24.16 -36.72
CA ASN A 42 -13.54 -24.52 -36.03
C ASN A 42 -13.90 -23.53 -34.92
N PHE A 43 -15.05 -22.91 -35.09
CA PHE A 43 -15.87 -21.95 -34.35
C PHE A 43 -16.69 -22.38 -33.13
N GLU A 44 -16.17 -22.94 -32.03
CA GLU A 44 -17.06 -23.51 -30.98
C GLU A 44 -17.55 -22.50 -29.92
N PHE A 45 -18.83 -22.59 -29.59
CA PHE A 45 -19.49 -21.89 -28.48
C PHE A 45 -20.01 -22.89 -27.47
N ASP A 46 -19.80 -22.60 -26.18
CA ASP A 46 -20.30 -23.41 -25.08
C ASP A 46 -21.80 -23.18 -24.80
N ARG A 47 -22.32 -23.88 -23.77
CA ARG A 47 -23.71 -23.76 -23.33
C ARG A 47 -24.10 -22.36 -22.81
N PHE A 48 -23.12 -21.53 -22.48
CA PHE A 48 -23.32 -20.18 -21.97
C PHE A 48 -23.12 -19.11 -23.05
N GLY A 49 -22.74 -19.51 -24.27
CA GLY A 49 -22.45 -18.60 -25.37
C GLY A 49 -21.03 -18.02 -25.35
N ALA A 50 -20.14 -18.55 -24.51
CA ALA A 50 -18.73 -18.20 -24.54
C ALA A 50 -18.01 -19.04 -25.60
N VAL A 51 -16.96 -18.47 -26.19
CA VAL A 51 -16.13 -19.17 -27.16
C VAL A 51 -15.27 -20.19 -26.42
N TYR A 52 -15.33 -21.44 -26.86
CA TYR A 52 -14.59 -22.55 -26.28
C TYR A 52 -13.58 -23.12 -27.29
N GLY A 53 -12.59 -23.87 -26.81
CA GLY A 53 -11.68 -24.63 -27.67
C GLY A 53 -10.73 -23.76 -28.53
N ARG A 54 -10.35 -22.58 -28.03
CA ARG A 54 -9.42 -21.67 -28.74
C ARG A 54 -8.00 -21.83 -28.24
N ASP A 55 -7.08 -21.85 -29.20
CA ASP A 55 -5.66 -21.78 -28.90
C ASP A 55 -5.30 -20.40 -28.34
N TYR A 56 -4.37 -20.38 -27.40
CA TYR A 56 -3.83 -19.16 -26.83
C TYR A 56 -2.44 -18.87 -27.40
N LEU A 57 -2.19 -17.60 -27.68
CA LEU A 57 -0.91 -17.10 -28.16
C LEU A 57 -0.34 -16.18 -27.09
N LEU A 58 0.83 -16.52 -26.56
CA LEU A 58 1.61 -15.61 -25.73
C LEU A 58 2.58 -14.86 -26.64
N GLN A 59 2.45 -13.54 -26.67
CA GLN A 59 3.28 -12.67 -27.50
C GLN A 59 3.94 -11.58 -26.67
N GLN A 60 5.11 -11.12 -27.14
CA GLN A 60 5.87 -10.06 -26.50
C GLN A 60 6.42 -9.08 -27.53
N PHE A 61 6.42 -7.79 -27.18
CA PHE A 61 7.15 -6.78 -27.91
C PHE A 61 8.65 -6.95 -27.65
N GLY A 62 9.41 -7.28 -28.68
CA GLY A 62 10.86 -7.31 -28.63
C GLY A 62 11.46 -5.90 -28.61
N GLN A 63 12.78 -5.80 -28.48
CA GLN A 63 13.51 -4.51 -28.43
C GLN A 63 13.31 -3.65 -29.70
N SER A 64 13.05 -4.28 -30.85
CA SER A 64 12.74 -3.60 -32.12
C SER A 64 11.32 -3.02 -32.18
N GLY A 65 10.51 -3.20 -31.13
CA GLY A 65 9.09 -2.85 -31.11
C GLY A 65 8.20 -3.82 -31.88
N GLN A 66 8.75 -4.92 -32.41
CA GLN A 66 7.98 -5.93 -33.13
C GLN A 66 7.37 -6.95 -32.17
N LEU A 67 6.14 -7.36 -32.46
CA LEU A 67 5.43 -8.39 -31.71
C LEU A 67 5.97 -9.77 -32.13
N THR A 68 6.48 -10.53 -31.16
CA THR A 68 7.04 -11.87 -31.37
C THR A 68 6.21 -12.91 -30.62
N LEU A 69 6.01 -14.07 -31.23
CA LEU A 69 5.34 -15.21 -30.60
C LEU A 69 6.31 -15.94 -29.68
N LEU A 70 5.95 -16.06 -28.40
CA LEU A 70 6.73 -16.75 -27.38
C LEU A 70 6.21 -18.16 -27.11
N GLN A 71 4.89 -18.30 -27.06
CA GLN A 71 4.25 -19.56 -26.71
C GLN A 71 2.99 -19.77 -27.53
N TYR A 72 2.80 -21.00 -27.99
CA TYR A 72 1.56 -21.48 -28.55
C TYR A 72 0.99 -22.52 -27.59
N ILE A 73 -0.25 -22.30 -27.16
CA ILE A 73 -0.94 -23.17 -26.21
C ILE A 73 -2.21 -23.66 -26.92
N PRO A 74 -2.20 -24.88 -27.48
CA PRO A 74 -3.38 -25.45 -28.10
C PRO A 74 -4.47 -25.65 -27.05
N ALA A 75 -5.73 -25.52 -27.47
CA ALA A 75 -6.87 -25.69 -26.57
C ALA A 75 -6.96 -27.13 -26.04
N GLU A 76 -6.65 -28.12 -26.88
CA GLU A 76 -6.72 -29.53 -26.52
C GLU A 76 -5.71 -30.37 -27.34
N PRO A 77 -4.80 -31.13 -26.71
CA PRO A 77 -4.53 -31.14 -25.27
C PRO A 77 -3.89 -29.82 -24.82
N PHE A 78 -4.19 -29.36 -23.60
CA PHE A 78 -3.58 -28.14 -23.05
C PHE A 78 -2.10 -28.37 -22.75
N GLN A 79 -1.25 -28.14 -23.74
CA GLN A 79 0.19 -28.35 -23.65
C GLN A 79 0.95 -27.07 -23.98
N MET A 80 1.72 -26.60 -23.01
CA MET A 80 2.54 -25.41 -23.16
C MET A 80 3.79 -25.71 -24.00
N GLY A 81 3.81 -25.24 -25.25
CA GLY A 81 4.98 -25.33 -26.13
C GLY A 81 5.74 -24.01 -26.19
N GLU A 82 6.97 -23.97 -25.66
CA GLU A 82 7.84 -22.80 -25.78
C GLU A 82 8.35 -22.68 -27.23
N VAL A 83 8.01 -21.56 -27.88
CA VAL A 83 8.50 -21.21 -29.23
C VAL A 83 9.76 -20.37 -29.12
N ARG A 84 9.81 -19.47 -28.13
CA ARG A 84 10.95 -18.57 -27.87
C ARG A 84 10.98 -18.17 -26.40
N SER A 85 12.20 -18.00 -25.87
CA SER A 85 12.43 -17.48 -24.52
C SER A 85 11.96 -16.03 -24.38
N VAL A 86 11.39 -15.70 -23.23
CA VAL A 86 10.90 -14.36 -22.91
C VAL A 86 12.06 -13.39 -22.63
N GLU A 87 12.03 -12.21 -23.27
CA GLU A 87 13.03 -11.15 -23.10
C GLU A 87 12.59 -10.17 -22.00
N TRP A 88 13.22 -10.18 -20.82
CA TRP A 88 12.81 -9.30 -19.73
C TRP A 88 13.59 -7.99 -19.72
N PRO A 89 12.93 -6.86 -19.38
CA PRO A 89 13.62 -5.61 -19.16
C PRO A 89 14.36 -5.67 -17.82
N GLY A 90 15.63 -6.07 -17.86
CA GLY A 90 16.54 -6.04 -16.71
C GLY A 90 17.26 -7.36 -16.43
N PRO A 91 18.22 -7.36 -15.48
CA PRO A 91 19.04 -8.53 -15.19
C PRO A 91 18.34 -9.57 -14.30
N LEU A 92 17.22 -9.22 -13.66
CA LEU A 92 16.57 -10.05 -12.65
C LEU A 92 15.42 -10.83 -13.28
N TRP A 93 15.60 -12.16 -13.41
CA TRP A 93 14.63 -13.07 -14.01
C TRP A 93 14.64 -14.45 -13.32
N PRO A 94 13.49 -15.08 -13.00
CA PRO A 94 12.21 -14.60 -12.50
C PRO A 94 12.00 -13.12 -12.19
N VAL A 95 11.04 -12.38 -12.77
CA VAL A 95 10.52 -11.26 -11.96
C VAL A 95 9.79 -11.90 -10.78
N PRO A 96 10.19 -11.64 -9.53
CA PRO A 96 9.54 -12.25 -8.38
C PRO A 96 8.07 -11.83 -8.37
N ASN A 97 7.18 -12.81 -8.19
CA ASN A 97 5.74 -12.55 -8.14
C ASN A 97 5.34 -11.72 -6.91
N ARG A 98 6.19 -11.67 -5.89
CA ARG A 98 6.01 -10.97 -4.62
C ARG A 98 7.10 -9.90 -4.46
N PRO A 99 6.74 -8.65 -4.07
CA PRO A 99 7.72 -7.63 -3.73
C PRO A 99 8.62 -8.04 -2.56
N VAL A 100 9.83 -7.48 -2.49
CA VAL A 100 10.83 -7.79 -1.43
C VAL A 100 10.29 -7.52 -0.02
N CYS A 101 9.48 -6.48 0.16
CA CYS A 101 8.87 -6.15 1.45
C CYS A 101 7.50 -6.80 1.66
N GLY A 102 7.10 -7.76 0.83
CA GLY A 102 5.74 -8.29 0.82
C GLY A 102 4.75 -7.34 0.12
N TYR A 103 3.52 -7.81 -0.09
CA TYR A 103 2.46 -6.99 -0.71
C TYR A 103 1.93 -5.89 0.23
N ASP A 104 1.99 -6.14 1.53
CA ASP A 104 1.58 -5.22 2.60
C ASP A 104 2.74 -4.37 3.13
N GLY A 105 3.96 -4.61 2.63
CA GLY A 105 5.16 -3.91 3.09
C GLY A 105 5.63 -4.33 4.48
N GLN A 106 5.05 -5.35 5.13
CA GLN A 106 5.33 -5.71 6.52
C GLN A 106 6.35 -6.85 6.70
N ASP A 107 6.98 -7.30 5.62
CA ASP A 107 7.97 -8.36 5.74
C ASP A 107 9.15 -7.94 6.61
N ARG A 108 9.56 -8.85 7.51
CA ARG A 108 10.65 -8.65 8.46
C ARG A 108 11.95 -8.18 7.80
N VAL A 109 12.18 -8.55 6.53
CA VAL A 109 13.35 -8.14 5.73
C VAL A 109 13.46 -6.61 5.65
N CYS A 110 12.35 -5.90 5.59
CA CYS A 110 12.32 -4.44 5.48
C CYS A 110 12.21 -3.72 6.83
N TRP A 111 11.79 -4.43 7.89
CA TRP A 111 11.62 -3.87 9.25
C TRP A 111 12.74 -4.25 10.23
N ALA A 112 13.67 -5.12 9.85
CA ALA A 112 14.76 -5.59 10.72
C ALA A 112 15.60 -4.45 11.33
N SER A 113 15.74 -3.32 10.63
CA SER A 113 16.43 -2.13 11.15
C SER A 113 15.62 -1.42 12.24
N SER A 114 14.31 -1.24 12.04
CA SER A 114 13.44 -0.53 12.99
C SER A 114 13.30 -1.22 14.34
N VAL A 115 13.33 -2.56 14.40
CA VAL A 115 13.20 -3.31 15.65
C VAL A 115 14.39 -3.04 16.57
N GLN A 116 15.61 -2.97 16.03
CA GLN A 116 16.81 -2.64 16.81
C GLN A 116 16.78 -1.19 17.35
N TYR A 117 16.24 -0.24 16.57
CA TYR A 117 16.06 1.14 17.05
C TYR A 117 15.00 1.25 18.14
N ILE A 118 13.92 0.48 18.05
CA ILE A 118 12.87 0.47 19.08
C ILE A 118 13.39 -0.16 20.37
N GLU A 119 14.11 -1.28 20.30
CA GLU A 119 14.67 -1.95 21.48
C GLU A 119 15.69 -1.07 22.21
N THR A 120 16.58 -0.40 21.47
CA THR A 120 17.58 0.51 22.06
C THR A 120 16.94 1.78 22.64
N ALA A 121 15.89 2.31 22.01
CA ALA A 121 15.13 3.44 22.54
C ALA A 121 14.38 3.08 23.84
N VAL A 122 13.75 1.91 23.90
CA VAL A 122 13.05 1.45 25.10
C VAL A 122 14.03 1.19 26.25
N ALA A 123 15.17 0.54 25.96
CA ALA A 123 16.20 0.27 26.96
C ALA A 123 16.79 1.57 27.55
N SER A 124 17.08 2.56 26.72
CA SER A 124 17.61 3.86 27.17
C SER A 124 16.60 4.68 27.97
N ALA A 125 15.32 4.68 27.60
CA ALA A 125 14.28 5.34 28.37
C ALA A 125 14.10 4.71 29.77
N ALA A 126 14.17 3.38 29.85
CA ALA A 126 14.06 2.65 31.13
C ALA A 126 15.22 2.95 32.07
N THR A 127 16.46 3.04 31.57
CA THR A 127 17.61 3.37 32.43
C THR A 127 17.55 4.79 32.97
N LEU A 128 17.15 5.76 32.16
CA LEU A 128 16.97 7.15 32.60
C LEU A 128 15.90 7.28 33.70
N LEU A 129 14.80 6.54 33.58
CA LEU A 129 13.73 6.51 34.58
C LEU A 129 14.17 5.98 35.95
N VAL A 130 15.19 5.12 36.01
CA VAL A 130 15.71 4.56 37.26
C VAL A 130 16.85 5.42 37.83
N ILE A 131 17.76 5.87 36.98
CA ILE A 131 18.95 6.61 37.40
C ILE A 131 18.59 8.01 37.90
N PHE A 132 17.67 8.71 37.23
CA PHE A 132 17.29 10.08 37.59
C PHE A 132 16.71 10.20 39.01
N PRO A 133 15.72 9.38 39.44
CA PRO A 133 15.23 9.43 40.81
C PRO A 133 16.26 8.97 41.85
N LEU A 134 17.10 7.96 41.53
CA LEU A 134 18.19 7.55 42.42
C LEU A 134 19.19 8.69 42.65
N MET A 135 19.61 9.36 41.58
CA MET A 135 20.50 10.53 41.67
C MET A 135 19.85 11.68 42.43
N ALA A 136 18.58 11.97 42.18
CA ALA A 136 17.84 12.98 42.92
C ALA A 136 17.76 12.65 44.42
N LEU A 137 17.50 11.39 44.78
CA LEU A 137 17.48 10.94 46.17
C LEU A 137 18.85 11.08 46.84
N VAL A 138 19.94 10.70 46.17
CA VAL A 138 21.29 10.86 46.69
C VAL A 138 21.63 12.34 46.89
N LEU A 139 21.33 13.20 45.90
CA LEU A 139 21.53 14.64 46.01
C LEU A 139 20.74 15.24 47.17
N LEU A 140 19.47 14.87 47.33
CA LEU A 140 18.63 15.32 48.45
C LEU A 140 19.16 14.84 49.80
N ARG A 141 19.71 13.62 49.88
CA ARG A 141 20.36 13.10 51.08
C ARG A 141 21.62 13.87 51.43
N LEU A 142 22.47 14.18 50.44
CA LEU A 142 23.71 14.94 50.65
C LEU A 142 23.42 16.39 51.05
N ILE A 143 22.44 17.04 50.43
CA ILE A 143 22.01 18.39 50.81
C ILE A 143 21.47 18.38 52.24
N ARG A 144 20.64 17.38 52.59
CA ARG A 144 20.11 17.24 53.95
C ARG A 144 21.20 17.01 54.99
N GLU A 145 22.16 16.11 54.72
CA GLU A 145 23.27 15.86 55.63
C GLU A 145 24.18 17.10 55.80
N HIS A 146 24.37 17.87 54.72
CA HIS A 146 25.08 19.14 54.80
C HIS A 146 24.30 20.19 55.60
N SER A 147 22.97 20.23 55.46
CA SER A 147 22.08 21.07 56.27
C SER A 147 22.04 20.65 57.75
N ASP A 148 22.13 19.36 58.07
CA ASP A 148 22.14 18.87 59.45
C ASP A 148 23.46 19.20 60.19
N LYS A 149 24.54 19.46 59.45
CA LYS A 149 25.83 19.97 59.99
C LYS A 149 25.85 21.49 60.14
N LEU A 150 24.86 22.20 59.60
CA LEU A 150 24.70 23.63 59.83
C LEU A 150 23.94 23.84 61.15
N PRO A 151 24.42 24.74 62.02
CA PRO A 151 23.75 24.99 63.28
C PRO A 151 22.34 25.57 63.05
N TRP A 152 21.35 25.08 63.80
CA TRP A 152 19.92 25.38 63.63
C TRP A 152 19.53 26.86 63.70
N TRP A 153 20.43 27.74 64.14
CA TRP A 153 20.23 29.19 64.21
C TRP A 153 20.72 29.96 62.97
N LEU A 154 21.36 29.30 62.00
CA LEU A 154 21.84 29.95 60.78
C LEU A 154 20.77 29.92 59.68
N ILE A 155 19.85 30.88 59.70
CA ILE A 155 18.95 31.15 58.57
C ILE A 155 19.81 31.81 57.47
N SER A 156 20.02 31.11 56.36
CA SER A 156 20.63 31.70 55.16
C SER A 156 19.84 32.95 54.74
N GLY A 157 20.53 34.09 54.60
CA GLY A 157 19.94 35.41 54.32
C GLY A 157 19.14 35.53 53.02
N ASN A 158 19.10 34.47 52.20
CA ASN A 158 18.27 34.37 51.01
C ASN A 158 17.18 33.29 51.16
N SER A 159 16.62 33.11 52.36
CA SER A 159 15.38 32.35 52.51
C SER A 159 14.30 33.00 51.64
N PRO A 160 13.71 32.32 50.65
CA PRO A 160 12.52 32.83 50.02
C PRO A 160 11.45 32.93 51.11
N GLN A 161 10.87 34.12 51.26
CA GLN A 161 9.79 34.33 52.21
C GLN A 161 8.71 33.29 51.95
N MET A 162 8.45 32.49 52.98
CA MET A 162 7.33 31.57 53.01
C MET A 162 6.09 32.44 53.08
N CYS A 163 5.51 32.79 51.93
CA CYS A 163 4.19 33.40 51.86
C CYS A 163 3.21 32.44 52.54
N SER A 164 2.86 32.79 53.78
CA SER A 164 1.85 32.10 54.55
C SER A 164 0.55 32.08 53.75
N GLY A 165 0.11 30.88 53.39
CA GLY A 165 -1.02 30.70 52.50
C GLY A 165 -2.30 31.24 53.11
N LYS A 166 -2.99 32.08 52.33
CA LYS A 166 -4.44 31.97 52.10
C LYS A 166 -4.75 32.58 50.73
N ARG A 167 -5.37 31.75 49.89
CA ARG A 167 -5.86 32.06 48.53
C ARG A 167 -6.50 33.45 48.48
N ILE A 168 -6.33 34.14 47.36
CA ILE A 168 -7.42 34.59 46.47
C ILE A 168 -6.79 35.17 45.20
N LEU A 169 -7.50 34.95 44.09
CA LEU A 169 -7.19 35.24 42.70
C LEU A 169 -6.64 36.65 42.41
N SER A 170 -6.07 36.73 41.20
CA SER A 170 -6.01 37.90 40.29
C SER A 170 -4.85 38.87 40.47
N CYS A 171 -4.50 39.54 39.37
CA CYS A 171 -3.45 40.56 39.15
C CYS A 171 -2.08 39.96 38.74
N PHE A 172 -1.49 40.14 37.55
CA PHE A 172 -1.60 41.03 36.38
C PHE A 172 -1.08 40.22 35.17
N GLY A 173 -1.61 40.23 33.95
CA GLY A 173 -2.50 41.20 33.33
C GLY A 173 -1.76 42.48 32.93
N SER A 174 -1.13 42.49 31.75
CA SER A 174 -0.78 43.69 30.97
C SER A 174 0.47 44.49 31.41
N ALA A 175 1.55 44.33 30.65
CA ALA A 175 2.47 45.42 30.36
C ALA A 175 2.53 45.59 28.84
N ARG A 176 1.76 46.55 28.32
CA ARG A 176 1.92 47.05 26.96
C ARG A 176 1.91 48.57 27.02
N VAL A 177 2.76 49.14 26.17
CA VAL A 177 2.84 50.55 25.71
C VAL A 177 3.82 51.44 26.48
N LEU A 178 4.96 51.71 25.84
CA LEU A 178 5.27 53.05 25.35
C LEU A 178 6.19 52.97 24.12
N ARG A 179 5.78 53.70 23.09
CA ARG A 179 6.32 53.81 21.74
C ARG A 179 6.97 55.17 21.64
N SER A 180 8.22 55.27 21.17
CA SER A 180 8.75 56.53 20.63
C SER A 180 9.45 56.26 19.29
N ARG A 181 8.99 57.01 18.29
CA ARG A 181 9.47 57.03 16.91
C ARG A 181 10.82 57.76 16.84
N HIS A 182 11.71 57.29 15.97
CA HIS A 182 12.68 58.14 15.29
C HIS A 182 12.34 58.16 13.80
N ALA A 183 11.99 59.35 13.31
CA ALA A 183 12.10 59.75 11.92
C ALA A 183 12.63 61.19 11.96
N ILE A 184 13.83 61.39 11.44
CA ILE A 184 14.38 62.71 11.11
C ILE A 184 14.39 62.75 9.59
N ALA A 185 13.81 63.81 9.06
CA ALA A 185 13.88 64.22 7.67
C ALA A 185 15.22 64.92 7.43
N GLU A 186 15.87 64.56 6.33
CA GLU A 186 16.37 65.46 5.27
C GLU A 186 16.51 64.63 3.99
#